data_AF-A0A328PIK2-F1
#
_entry.id   AF-A0A328PIK2-F1
#
_cell.length_a   1.000
_cell.length_b   1.000
_cell.length_c   1.000
_cell.angle_alpha   90.00
_cell.angle_beta   90.00
_cell.angle_gamma   90.00
#
_symmetry.space_group_name_H-M   'P 1'
#
loop_
_entity.id
_entity.type
_entity.pdbx_description
1 polymer ?
#
loop_
_entity_poly.entity_id
_entity_poly.type
_entity_poly.pdbx_seq_one_letter_code
_entity_poly.pdbx_strand_id
1 'polypeptide(L)'
;MDVIAKVLLTAVTLGISCAGTPWLLRQINSSSSKNKSRPLVKRSVSASSVKIAPIFPAVSSIESVPKAPEGKSVHPPAISVPAEVKAPAPQPPVKTNEKNCSVVNQVEELETLLSNNFDLNGNTLVDTNTFVKVNCSNTTSDSSSKMPSEWEGLFPKSLFENKEGITIGSQIEIKTQTSEDSGKHRTTFSGSHSLKEVVGEWPKASANTEEKTVTEVRITSTGRSSEKIYLLFKK
;
A
#
# COMPACT_ATOMS: atom_id res chain seq x y z
N MET A 1 -40.16 21.68 -7.50
CA MET A 1 -40.37 22.56 -6.34
C MET A 1 -39.15 22.39 -5.45
N ASP A 2 -38.28 23.41 -5.52
CA ASP A 2 -37.25 23.88 -4.57
C ASP A 2 -36.32 22.86 -3.88
N VAL A 3 -35.03 22.74 -4.23
CA VAL A 3 -33.88 23.68 -4.11
C VAL A 3 -33.59 24.09 -2.67
N ILE A 4 -32.58 23.49 -2.03
CA ILE A 4 -31.65 24.22 -1.14
C ILE A 4 -30.25 23.58 -1.25
N ALA A 5 -29.41 24.20 -2.08
CA ALA A 5 -27.96 24.08 -2.01
C ALA A 5 -27.45 24.96 -0.86
N LYS A 6 -26.66 24.40 0.07
CA LYS A 6 -25.91 25.18 1.06
C LYS A 6 -24.44 25.16 0.69
N VAL A 7 -24.06 26.14 -0.13
CA VAL A 7 -22.67 26.57 -0.33
C VAL A 7 -22.29 27.45 0.85
N LEU A 8 -21.40 26.97 1.72
CA LEU A 8 -20.76 27.82 2.74
C LEU A 8 -19.45 28.36 2.16
N LEU A 9 -19.52 29.57 1.63
CA LEU A 9 -18.38 30.38 1.22
C LEU A 9 -17.83 31.09 2.46
N THR A 10 -16.72 30.65 3.02
CA THR A 10 -16.03 31.37 4.11
C THR A 10 -15.02 32.32 3.51
N ALA A 11 -15.41 33.59 3.36
CA ALA A 11 -14.51 34.68 3.03
C ALA A 11 -13.68 35.05 4.26
N VAL A 12 -12.36 34.85 4.21
CA VAL A 12 -11.42 35.39 5.19
C VAL A 12 -11.10 36.82 4.78
N THR A 13 -11.77 37.78 5.41
CA THR A 13 -11.46 39.21 5.27
C THR A 13 -10.19 39.55 6.05
N LEU A 14 -9.22 40.10 5.31
CA LEU A 14 -8.02 40.75 5.81
C LEU A 14 -8.40 41.94 6.70
N GLY A 15 -8.11 41.84 7.99
CA GLY A 15 -8.14 42.95 8.93
C GLY A 15 -6.73 43.40 9.29
N ILE A 16 -6.21 44.35 8.52
CA ILE A 16 -5.03 45.15 8.87
C ILE A 16 -5.45 46.08 10.01
N SER A 17 -4.80 45.99 11.17
CA SER A 17 -4.85 47.05 12.17
C SER A 17 -3.45 47.31 12.72
N CYS A 18 -2.94 48.47 12.30
CA CYS A 18 -1.69 49.07 12.76
C CYS A 18 -1.92 49.71 14.13
N ALA A 19 -1.25 49.23 15.17
CA ALA A 19 -0.95 50.04 16.35
C ALA A 19 0.34 49.51 16.99
N GLY A 20 1.33 50.39 17.11
CA GLY A 20 2.72 50.04 17.34
C GLY A 20 3.09 49.63 18.76
N THR A 21 4.27 49.04 18.86
CA THR A 21 5.20 49.31 19.96
C THR A 21 6.62 49.31 19.39
N PRO A 22 7.46 50.28 19.78
CA PRO A 22 8.82 50.42 19.28
C PRO A 22 9.82 49.62 20.13
N TRP A 23 10.93 49.27 19.49
CA TRP A 23 12.27 49.05 20.06
C TRP A 23 12.48 47.82 20.96
N LEU A 24 13.29 46.88 20.46
CA LEU A 24 14.64 46.67 20.97
C LEU A 24 15.50 45.95 19.93
N LEU A 25 16.52 46.67 19.46
CA LEU A 25 17.62 46.16 18.65
C LEU A 25 18.38 45.08 19.42
N ARG A 26 18.51 43.89 18.83
CA ARG A 26 19.68 43.05 19.04
C ARG A 26 20.33 42.77 17.68
N GLN A 27 21.45 43.45 17.47
CA GLN A 27 22.58 42.94 16.67
C GLN A 27 22.96 41.55 17.23
N ILE A 28 23.63 40.61 16.59
CA ILE A 28 24.68 40.51 15.57
C ILE A 28 24.59 38.99 15.20
N ASN A 29 24.77 38.50 13.98
CA ASN A 29 26.09 38.19 13.45
C ASN A 29 25.96 37.69 12.01
N SER A 30 26.72 38.33 11.12
CA SER A 30 26.84 37.98 9.72
C SER A 30 28.01 37.00 9.58
N SER A 31 27.73 35.76 9.22
CA SER A 31 28.75 34.80 8.77
C SER A 31 28.61 34.64 7.27
N SER A 32 29.39 35.44 6.55
CA SER A 32 29.60 35.29 5.12
C SER A 32 30.24 33.94 4.82
N SER A 33 29.55 33.06 4.10
CA SER A 33 30.20 31.96 3.39
C SER A 33 30.21 32.28 1.91
N LYS A 34 31.32 32.88 1.45
CA LYS A 34 31.69 32.96 0.05
C LYS A 34 31.96 31.54 -0.43
N ASN A 35 31.05 30.91 -1.17
CA ASN A 35 31.41 29.74 -1.97
C ASN A 35 31.36 30.05 -3.47
N LYS A 36 32.58 30.37 -3.91
CA LYS A 36 33.16 30.46 -5.24
C LYS A 36 32.45 29.61 -6.29
N SER A 37 31.93 30.31 -7.29
CA SER A 37 31.48 29.79 -8.58
C SER A 37 32.54 28.86 -9.21
N ARG A 38 32.14 27.65 -9.61
CA ARG A 38 32.91 26.80 -10.54
C ARG A 38 32.24 26.79 -11.91
N PRO A 39 33.03 26.75 -13.00
CA PRO A 39 32.54 26.91 -14.35
C PRO A 39 31.80 25.67 -14.85
N LEU A 40 30.77 25.94 -15.63
CA LEU A 40 29.92 24.98 -16.34
C LEU A 40 30.71 24.28 -17.46
N VAL A 41 31.16 23.05 -17.22
CA VAL A 41 31.69 22.17 -18.28
C VAL A 41 30.51 21.50 -18.97
N LYS A 42 30.14 21.99 -20.15
CA LYS A 42 29.20 21.31 -21.06
C LYS A 42 29.90 20.08 -21.65
N ARG A 43 29.64 18.90 -21.08
CA ARG A 43 29.95 17.62 -21.73
C ARG A 43 28.72 17.15 -22.50
N SER A 44 28.80 17.31 -23.82
CA SER A 44 27.94 16.60 -24.79
C SER A 44 28.29 15.12 -24.71
N VAL A 45 27.30 14.28 -24.41
CA VAL A 45 27.44 12.82 -24.50
C VAL A 45 26.39 12.34 -25.50
N SER A 46 26.88 11.98 -26.67
CA SER A 46 26.16 11.26 -27.72
C SER A 46 25.93 9.83 -27.24
N ALA A 47 24.69 9.37 -27.19
CA ALA A 47 24.37 7.99 -26.82
C ALA A 47 23.75 7.26 -28.02
N SER A 48 24.55 6.35 -28.56
CA SER A 48 24.26 5.44 -29.66
C SER A 48 23.06 4.54 -29.37
N SER A 49 22.18 4.41 -30.38
CA SER A 49 21.09 3.45 -30.41
C SER A 49 21.63 2.02 -30.51
N VAL A 50 21.56 1.26 -29.42
CA VAL A 50 21.82 -0.18 -29.44
C VAL A 50 20.52 -0.92 -29.72
N LYS A 51 20.46 -1.58 -30.88
CA LYS A 51 19.36 -2.41 -31.34
C LYS A 51 19.54 -3.80 -30.73
N ILE A 52 18.74 -4.15 -29.72
CA ILE A 52 18.74 -5.49 -29.13
C ILE A 52 17.50 -6.22 -29.65
N ALA A 53 17.73 -7.31 -30.40
CA ALA A 53 16.68 -8.22 -30.84
C ALA A 53 16.28 -9.17 -29.70
N PRO A 54 14.99 -9.47 -29.51
CA PRO A 54 14.57 -10.49 -28.55
C PRO A 54 14.81 -11.91 -29.10
N ILE A 55 15.59 -12.68 -28.34
CA ILE A 55 15.76 -14.13 -28.50
C ILE A 55 14.72 -14.80 -27.61
N PHE A 56 13.77 -15.53 -28.22
CA PHE A 56 12.87 -16.43 -27.51
C PHE A 56 13.48 -17.83 -27.44
N PRO A 57 13.48 -18.50 -26.27
CA PRO A 57 13.44 -19.94 -26.24
C PRO A 57 12.03 -20.42 -25.88
N ALA A 58 11.46 -21.19 -26.80
CA ALA A 58 10.31 -22.04 -26.60
C ALA A 58 10.69 -23.24 -25.71
N VAL A 59 9.89 -23.54 -24.68
CA VAL A 59 9.92 -24.80 -23.93
C VAL A 59 8.48 -25.09 -23.52
N SER A 60 7.74 -25.88 -24.31
CA SER A 60 7.61 -27.34 -24.25
C SER A 60 6.85 -27.83 -23.03
N SER A 61 5.54 -28.06 -23.25
CA SER A 61 4.65 -28.84 -22.40
C SER A 61 5.21 -30.22 -22.11
N ILE A 62 5.10 -30.68 -20.86
CA ILE A 62 5.12 -32.10 -20.55
C ILE A 62 3.97 -32.38 -19.57
N GLU A 63 2.98 -33.07 -20.13
CA GLU A 63 1.86 -33.71 -19.47
C GLU A 63 2.33 -35.07 -18.95
N SER A 64 2.06 -35.40 -17.69
CA SER A 64 2.15 -36.78 -17.22
C SER A 64 1.22 -37.03 -16.05
N VAL A 65 0.09 -37.67 -16.37
CA VAL A 65 -0.83 -38.37 -15.48
C VAL A 65 -0.26 -39.75 -15.12
N PRO A 66 -0.39 -40.21 -13.87
CA PRO A 66 -0.70 -41.62 -13.63
C PRO A 66 -1.83 -41.76 -12.58
N LYS A 67 -3.01 -42.27 -12.97
CA LYS A 67 -3.41 -43.69 -12.98
C LYS A 67 -3.54 -44.30 -11.58
N ALA A 68 -4.79 -44.32 -11.11
CA ALA A 68 -5.24 -45.04 -9.93
C ALA A 68 -5.21 -46.56 -10.14
N PRO A 69 -4.92 -47.36 -9.10
CA PRO A 69 -5.32 -48.75 -9.04
C PRO A 69 -6.57 -48.96 -8.16
N GLU A 70 -7.62 -49.47 -8.78
CA GLU A 70 -8.70 -50.21 -8.14
C GLU A 70 -8.21 -51.58 -7.64
N GLY A 71 -8.75 -52.05 -6.52
CA GLY A 71 -8.68 -53.48 -6.16
C GLY A 71 -8.99 -53.82 -4.71
N LYS A 72 -10.27 -54.16 -4.45
CA LYS A 72 -10.84 -55.30 -3.66
C LYS A 72 -10.12 -55.79 -2.38
N SER A 73 -10.74 -56.40 -1.37
CA SER A 73 -12.10 -56.65 -0.87
C SER A 73 -11.93 -57.74 0.24
N VAL A 74 -12.80 -57.71 1.26
CA VAL A 74 -13.15 -58.79 2.23
C VAL A 74 -12.16 -59.19 3.36
N HIS A 75 -12.46 -58.86 4.62
CA HIS A 75 -13.14 -59.72 5.63
C HIS A 75 -13.26 -58.98 6.99
N PRO A 76 -14.34 -59.20 7.78
CA PRO A 76 -14.56 -58.49 9.05
C PRO A 76 -13.99 -59.27 10.24
N PRO A 77 -13.54 -58.58 11.29
CA PRO A 77 -13.52 -59.16 12.61
C PRO A 77 -14.28 -58.32 13.65
N ALA A 78 -15.00 -59.06 14.48
CA ALA A 78 -15.27 -58.83 15.89
C ALA A 78 -15.84 -57.47 16.34
N ILE A 79 -17.11 -57.53 16.73
CA ILE A 79 -17.79 -56.57 17.59
C ILE A 79 -16.99 -56.42 18.90
N SER A 80 -16.25 -55.32 19.02
CA SER A 80 -15.66 -54.85 20.27
C SER A 80 -16.54 -53.74 20.84
N VAL A 81 -17.13 -54.04 22.00
CA VAL A 81 -17.54 -53.18 23.13
C VAL A 81 -17.60 -51.65 22.88
N PRO A 82 -18.71 -50.96 23.18
CA PRO A 82 -18.78 -49.50 23.12
C PRO A 82 -17.83 -48.89 24.15
N ALA A 83 -16.66 -48.45 23.68
CA ALA A 83 -15.85 -47.51 24.41
C ALA A 83 -16.59 -46.17 24.42
N GLU A 84 -16.82 -45.66 25.62
CA GLU A 84 -17.38 -44.35 25.92
C GLU A 84 -16.83 -43.28 24.95
N VAL A 85 -17.72 -42.76 24.10
CA VAL A 85 -17.41 -41.74 23.10
C VAL A 85 -17.05 -40.46 23.84
N LYS A 86 -15.76 -40.34 24.17
CA LYS A 86 -15.17 -39.10 24.65
C LYS A 86 -15.40 -38.05 23.58
N ALA A 87 -16.17 -37.02 23.91
CA ALA A 87 -16.52 -35.92 23.02
C ALA A 87 -15.27 -35.45 22.25
N PRO A 88 -15.33 -35.30 20.92
CA PRO A 88 -14.22 -34.79 20.13
C PRO A 88 -13.75 -33.49 20.76
N ALA A 89 -12.47 -33.42 21.14
CA ALA A 89 -11.88 -32.19 21.63
C ALA A 89 -12.17 -31.09 20.60
N PRO A 90 -12.56 -29.87 21.02
CA PRO A 90 -12.86 -28.78 20.11
C PRO A 90 -11.67 -28.60 19.16
N GLN A 91 -11.90 -28.88 17.88
CA GLN A 91 -10.87 -28.69 16.88
C GLN A 91 -10.49 -27.20 16.92
N PRO A 92 -9.18 -26.87 16.97
CA PRO A 92 -8.75 -25.49 16.91
C PRO A 92 -9.34 -24.87 15.62
N PRO A 93 -9.84 -23.62 15.68
CA PRO A 93 -10.50 -23.01 14.54
C PRO A 93 -9.58 -23.10 13.34
N VAL A 94 -10.07 -23.79 12.30
CA VAL A 94 -9.40 -23.89 11.00
C VAL A 94 -9.20 -22.46 10.51
N LYS A 95 -7.95 -22.00 10.53
CA LYS A 95 -7.58 -20.70 9.96
C LYS A 95 -7.69 -20.83 8.45
N THR A 96 -8.87 -20.53 7.92
CA THR A 96 -9.08 -20.39 6.49
C THR A 96 -8.14 -19.26 6.03
N ASN A 97 -7.14 -19.60 5.21
CA ASN A 97 -6.25 -18.62 4.58
C ASN A 97 -7.06 -17.86 3.52
N GLU A 98 -7.91 -16.93 3.96
CA GLU A 98 -8.67 -16.06 3.07
C GLU A 98 -7.70 -15.09 2.39
N LYS A 99 -7.43 -15.35 1.11
CA LYS A 99 -6.66 -14.45 0.27
C LYS A 99 -7.56 -13.28 -0.12
N ASN A 100 -7.30 -12.14 0.49
CA ASN A 100 -8.20 -10.99 0.49
C ASN A 100 -7.72 -9.85 -0.43
N CYS A 101 -6.57 -10.03 -1.07
CA CYS A 101 -5.99 -9.09 -2.04
C CYS A 101 -5.57 -9.79 -3.32
N SER A 102 -5.67 -9.07 -4.44
CA SER A 102 -5.22 -9.49 -5.76
C SER A 102 -4.16 -8.53 -6.28
N VAL A 103 -3.08 -9.08 -6.84
CA VAL A 103 -2.04 -8.29 -7.51
C VAL A 103 -2.52 -7.98 -8.93
N VAL A 104 -2.61 -6.70 -9.26
CA VAL A 104 -3.17 -6.23 -10.53
C VAL A 104 -2.11 -5.55 -11.38
N ASN A 105 -2.33 -5.50 -12.69
CA ASN A 105 -1.42 -4.80 -13.60
C ASN A 105 -1.55 -3.28 -13.51
N GLN A 106 -2.75 -2.81 -13.19
CA GLN A 106 -3.12 -1.39 -13.22
C GLN A 106 -4.09 -1.10 -12.09
N VAL A 107 -3.91 0.07 -11.49
CA VAL A 107 -4.86 0.73 -10.60
C VAL A 107 -5.13 2.10 -11.20
N GLU A 108 -5.84 2.11 -12.34
CA GLU A 108 -5.94 3.27 -13.24
C GLU A 108 -6.37 4.54 -12.52
N GLU A 109 -7.34 4.42 -11.59
CA GLU A 109 -7.85 5.54 -10.84
C GLU A 109 -6.80 6.12 -9.89
N LEU A 110 -6.14 5.27 -9.11
CA LEU A 110 -5.05 5.66 -8.21
C LEU A 110 -3.86 6.27 -8.99
N GLU A 111 -3.48 5.69 -10.12
CA GLU A 111 -2.40 6.19 -10.98
C GLU A 111 -2.73 7.54 -11.62
N THR A 112 -3.99 7.71 -12.06
CA THR A 112 -4.49 8.97 -12.62
C THR A 112 -4.48 10.07 -11.56
N LEU A 113 -4.98 9.78 -10.36
CA LEU A 113 -4.97 10.74 -9.26
C LEU A 113 -3.56 11.12 -8.83
N LEU A 114 -2.62 10.15 -8.78
CA LEU A 114 -1.22 10.44 -8.49
C LEU A 114 -0.57 11.32 -9.56
N SER A 115 -0.92 11.12 -10.83
CA SER A 115 -0.43 11.92 -11.95
C SER A 115 -1.01 13.34 -11.95
N ASN A 116 -2.28 13.50 -11.58
CA ASN A 116 -2.97 14.78 -11.59
C ASN A 116 -2.61 15.68 -10.39
N ASN A 117 -2.30 15.09 -9.23
CA ASN A 117 -1.90 15.85 -8.04
C ASN A 117 -0.42 16.32 -8.09
N PHE A 118 0.25 16.13 -9.22
CA PHE A 118 1.68 16.37 -9.40
C PHE A 118 2.07 17.87 -9.55
N ASP A 119 1.09 18.78 -9.58
CA ASP A 119 1.27 20.06 -10.27
C ASP A 119 1.51 21.32 -9.41
N LEU A 120 1.97 21.23 -8.16
CA LEU A 120 2.18 22.47 -7.36
C LEU A 120 3.54 22.65 -6.67
N ASN A 121 4.38 21.61 -6.54
CA ASN A 121 5.66 21.73 -5.81
C ASN A 121 6.88 21.12 -6.52
N GLY A 122 6.77 20.74 -7.79
CA GLY A 122 7.91 20.41 -8.65
C GLY A 122 8.78 19.23 -8.21
N ASN A 123 8.25 18.25 -7.46
CA ASN A 123 9.05 17.14 -6.93
C ASN A 123 8.57 15.77 -7.43
N THR A 124 9.49 15.10 -8.14
CA THR A 124 9.66 13.66 -8.41
C THR A 124 8.44 12.85 -8.81
N LEU A 125 8.33 12.59 -10.12
CA LEU A 125 7.36 11.66 -10.70
C LEU A 125 7.45 10.32 -9.96
N VAL A 126 6.33 9.86 -9.41
CA VAL A 126 6.27 8.53 -8.77
C VAL A 126 6.34 7.49 -9.87
N ASP A 127 7.46 6.76 -9.96
CA ASP A 127 7.57 5.62 -10.87
C ASP A 127 6.76 4.44 -10.30
N THR A 128 5.52 4.31 -10.75
CA THR A 128 4.58 3.26 -10.32
C THR A 128 5.07 1.86 -10.65
N ASN A 129 6.06 1.69 -11.55
CA ASN A 129 6.67 0.40 -11.86
C ASN A 129 7.55 -0.12 -10.71
N THR A 130 7.92 0.73 -9.75
CA THR A 130 8.65 0.32 -8.54
C THR A 130 7.75 -0.23 -7.44
N PHE A 131 6.43 -0.25 -7.68
CA PHE A 131 5.41 -0.70 -6.74
C PHE A 131 4.77 -2.01 -7.20
N VAL A 132 4.27 -2.76 -6.22
CA VAL A 132 3.27 -3.82 -6.41
C VAL A 132 1.91 -3.17 -6.27
N LYS A 133 1.07 -3.37 -7.28
CA LYS A 133 -0.29 -2.82 -7.32
C LYS A 133 -1.25 -3.88 -6.82
N VAL A 134 -2.10 -3.52 -5.88
CA VAL A 134 -3.02 -4.46 -5.25
C VAL A 134 -4.43 -3.89 -5.21
N ASN A 135 -5.42 -4.75 -5.37
CA ASN A 135 -6.81 -4.47 -5.08
C ASN A 135 -7.26 -5.42 -3.96
N CYS A 136 -7.76 -4.84 -2.88
CA CYS A 136 -8.00 -5.53 -1.62
C CYS A 136 -9.42 -5.32 -1.14
N SER A 137 -9.98 -6.35 -0.52
CA SER A 137 -11.24 -6.33 0.22
C SER A 137 -11.06 -7.06 1.55
N ASN A 138 -11.91 -6.82 2.54
CA ASN A 138 -11.91 -7.54 3.82
C ASN A 138 -10.52 -7.66 4.49
N THR A 139 -9.76 -6.57 4.49
CA THR A 139 -8.39 -6.55 5.07
C THR A 139 -8.34 -6.28 6.56
N THR A 140 -9.42 -5.76 7.12
CA THR A 140 -9.53 -5.39 8.52
C THR A 140 -9.93 -6.58 9.36
N SER A 141 -9.16 -6.91 10.39
CA SER A 141 -9.53 -7.95 11.36
C SER A 141 -10.67 -7.52 12.29
N ASP A 142 -10.83 -6.22 12.50
CA ASP A 142 -11.71 -5.65 13.52
C ASP A 142 -12.83 -4.82 12.87
N SER A 143 -14.08 -5.06 13.28
CA SER A 143 -15.24 -4.30 12.83
C SER A 143 -15.24 -2.82 13.26
N SER A 144 -14.35 -2.46 14.19
CA SER A 144 -14.12 -1.08 14.65
C SER A 144 -13.00 -0.37 13.89
N SER A 145 -12.38 -1.02 12.89
CA SER A 145 -11.30 -0.43 12.10
C SER A 145 -11.75 0.86 11.42
N LYS A 146 -10.90 1.88 11.48
CA LYS A 146 -11.11 3.16 10.79
C LYS A 146 -10.70 3.14 9.33
N MET A 147 -9.92 2.13 8.94
CA MET A 147 -9.54 1.93 7.55
C MET A 147 -10.68 1.21 6.81
N PRO A 148 -11.15 1.72 5.67
CA PRO A 148 -12.15 1.05 4.84
C PRO A 148 -11.72 -0.38 4.47
N SER A 149 -12.71 -1.29 4.37
CA SER A 149 -12.47 -2.70 4.06
C SER A 149 -11.97 -2.90 2.63
N GLU A 150 -12.36 -2.02 1.71
CA GLU A 150 -12.02 -2.06 0.29
C GLU A 150 -11.12 -0.90 -0.13
N TRP A 151 -10.04 -1.21 -0.85
CA TRP A 151 -9.08 -0.22 -1.29
C TRP A 151 -8.15 -0.76 -2.38
N GLU A 152 -7.60 0.18 -3.15
CA GLU A 152 -6.46 -0.06 -4.05
C GLU A 152 -5.18 0.48 -3.42
N GLY A 153 -4.06 -0.18 -3.68
CA GLY A 153 -2.80 0.18 -3.08
C GLY A 153 -1.59 0.02 -3.99
N LEU A 154 -0.62 0.92 -3.82
CA LEU A 154 0.72 0.82 -4.37
C LEU A 154 1.71 0.60 -3.21
N PHE A 155 2.28 -0.60 -3.15
CA PHE A 155 3.26 -0.99 -2.13
C PHE A 155 4.65 -1.06 -2.74
N PRO A 156 5.68 -0.41 -2.15
CA PRO A 156 7.05 -0.53 -2.63
C PRO A 156 7.47 -2.00 -2.74
N LYS A 157 8.10 -2.39 -3.86
CA LYS A 157 8.57 -3.78 -4.08
C LYS A 157 9.55 -4.26 -3.00
N SER A 158 10.21 -3.35 -2.29
CA SER A 158 11.11 -3.61 -1.15
C SER A 158 10.38 -4.13 0.10
N LEU A 159 9.06 -3.94 0.19
CA LEU A 159 8.24 -4.47 1.27
C LEU A 159 8.02 -5.97 1.18
N PHE A 160 8.27 -6.55 0.01
CA PHE A 160 8.03 -7.97 -0.22
C PHE A 160 9.32 -8.79 -0.21
N GLU A 161 9.30 -9.93 0.48
CA GLU A 161 10.46 -10.82 0.62
C GLU A 161 10.73 -11.62 -0.65
N ASN A 162 9.69 -12.21 -1.22
CA ASN A 162 9.76 -13.02 -2.42
C ASN A 162 9.27 -12.24 -3.64
N LYS A 163 10.10 -11.32 -4.14
CA LYS A 163 9.75 -10.45 -5.29
C LYS A 163 9.33 -11.24 -6.53
N GLU A 164 9.94 -12.41 -6.73
CA GLU A 164 9.68 -13.31 -7.86
C GLU A 164 8.33 -14.04 -7.75
N GLY A 165 7.81 -14.21 -6.53
CA GLY A 165 6.53 -14.87 -6.26
C GLY A 165 5.31 -13.97 -6.45
N ILE A 166 5.51 -12.66 -6.62
CA ILE A 166 4.43 -11.68 -6.75
C ILE A 166 4.24 -11.34 -8.22
N THR A 167 3.40 -12.15 -8.87
CA THR A 167 3.03 -11.98 -10.26
C THR A 167 1.64 -11.35 -10.36
N ILE A 168 1.38 -10.66 -11.49
CA ILE A 168 0.04 -10.17 -11.79
C ILE A 168 -0.94 -11.35 -11.80
N GLY A 169 -2.12 -11.16 -11.19
CA GLY A 169 -3.15 -12.17 -11.00
C GLY A 169 -2.94 -13.05 -9.77
N SER A 170 -1.79 -12.97 -9.09
CA SER A 170 -1.59 -13.68 -7.84
C SER A 170 -2.49 -13.12 -6.73
N GLN A 171 -2.93 -14.01 -5.84
CA GLN A 171 -3.70 -13.65 -4.66
C GLN A 171 -2.78 -13.67 -3.43
N ILE A 172 -2.84 -12.60 -2.65
CA ILE A 172 -2.06 -12.43 -1.42
C ILE A 172 -2.99 -12.09 -0.26
N GLU A 173 -2.51 -12.36 0.96
CA GLU A 173 -3.22 -11.97 2.18
C GLU A 173 -2.56 -10.70 2.73
N ILE A 174 -3.35 -9.66 2.95
CA ILE A 174 -2.93 -8.46 3.67
C ILE A 174 -3.91 -8.23 4.83
N LYS A 175 -3.36 -8.20 6.04
CA LYS A 175 -4.05 -7.82 7.26
C LYS A 175 -3.70 -6.38 7.61
N THR A 176 -4.71 -5.62 8.01
CA THR A 176 -4.55 -4.27 8.49
C THR A 176 -5.07 -4.15 9.91
N GLN A 177 -4.28 -3.51 10.76
CA GLN A 177 -4.70 -3.11 12.11
C GLN A 177 -4.48 -1.61 12.25
N THR A 178 -5.57 -0.87 12.41
CA THR A 178 -5.53 0.61 12.46
C THR A 178 -5.88 1.09 13.85
N SER A 179 -5.01 1.94 14.40
CA SER A 179 -5.21 2.66 15.65
C SER A 179 -5.19 4.17 15.39
N GLU A 180 -5.73 4.95 16.33
CA GLU A 180 -5.64 6.40 16.30
C GLU A 180 -4.56 6.88 17.27
N ASP A 181 -3.66 7.73 16.79
CA ASP A 181 -2.63 8.35 17.62
C ASP A 181 -2.49 9.83 17.22
N SER A 182 -2.71 10.72 18.18
CA SER A 182 -2.33 12.14 18.08
C SER A 182 -2.75 12.87 16.78
N GLY A 183 -3.98 12.64 16.31
CA GLY A 183 -4.52 13.29 15.10
C GLY A 183 -4.17 12.61 13.78
N LYS A 184 -3.51 11.44 13.81
CA LYS A 184 -3.26 10.57 12.67
C LYS A 184 -3.85 9.18 12.88
N HIS A 185 -3.95 8.43 11.79
CA HIS A 185 -4.11 7.00 11.84
C HIS A 185 -2.74 6.34 11.77
N ARG A 186 -2.56 5.29 12.57
CA ARG A 186 -1.39 4.43 12.55
C ARG A 186 -1.86 3.03 12.19
N THR A 187 -1.43 2.55 11.03
CA THR A 187 -1.83 1.26 10.48
C THR A 187 -0.63 0.33 10.39
N THR A 188 -0.77 -0.86 10.98
CA THR A 188 0.14 -1.98 10.77
C THR A 188 -0.40 -2.81 9.61
N PHE A 189 0.43 -3.02 8.60
CA PHE A 189 0.20 -3.91 7.46
C PHE A 189 1.05 -5.17 7.67
N SER A 190 0.42 -6.33 7.60
CA SER A 190 1.11 -7.62 7.62
C SER A 190 0.47 -8.55 6.59
N GLY A 191 1.17 -9.61 6.19
CA GLY A 191 0.64 -10.56 5.21
C GLY A 191 1.34 -11.89 5.31
N SER A 192 0.74 -12.95 4.76
CA SER A 192 1.36 -14.27 4.77
C SER A 192 2.46 -14.39 3.72
N HIS A 193 3.61 -14.92 4.14
CA HIS A 193 4.75 -15.40 3.34
C HIS A 193 5.38 -14.46 2.29
N SER A 194 4.88 -13.23 2.13
CA SER A 194 5.28 -12.34 1.04
C SER A 194 5.49 -10.89 1.49
N LEU A 195 4.66 -10.36 2.39
CA LEU A 195 4.73 -8.97 2.84
C LEU A 195 5.36 -8.87 4.24
N LYS A 196 6.46 -8.11 4.37
CA LYS A 196 7.02 -7.78 5.68
C LYS A 196 6.05 -6.93 6.47
N GLU A 197 5.95 -7.21 7.76
CA GLU A 197 5.20 -6.33 8.66
C GLU A 197 5.78 -4.91 8.58
N VAL A 198 4.89 -3.95 8.33
CA VAL A 198 5.23 -2.54 8.21
C VAL A 198 4.17 -1.69 8.86
N VAL A 199 4.62 -0.71 9.62
CA VAL A 199 3.79 0.30 10.28
C VAL A 199 3.90 1.60 9.51
N GLY A 200 2.75 2.19 9.20
CA GLY A 200 2.66 3.48 8.54
C GLY A 200 1.68 4.43 9.22
N GLU A 201 1.87 5.72 8.97
CA GLU A 201 1.01 6.79 9.46
C GLU A 201 0.38 7.57 8.30
N TRP A 202 -0.88 7.96 8.47
CA TRP A 202 -1.62 8.76 7.49
C TRP A 202 -2.67 9.69 8.15
N PRO A 203 -3.12 10.77 7.46
CA PRO A 203 -4.01 11.77 8.05
C PRO A 203 -5.44 11.25 8.31
N LYS A 204 -6.08 11.67 9.40
CA LYS A 204 -7.47 11.29 9.73
C LYS A 204 -8.52 11.76 8.71
N ALA A 205 -8.25 12.90 8.04
CA ALA A 205 -9.16 13.44 7.04
C ALA A 205 -9.35 12.48 5.85
N SER A 206 -8.33 11.69 5.54
CA SER A 206 -8.32 10.82 4.36
C SER A 206 -9.32 9.66 4.42
N ALA A 207 -9.73 9.22 5.63
CA ALA A 207 -10.70 8.13 5.77
C ALA A 207 -12.15 8.57 5.50
N ASN A 208 -12.44 9.85 5.72
CA ASN A 208 -13.81 10.37 5.81
C ASN A 208 -14.23 11.20 4.61
N THR A 209 -13.32 11.48 3.67
CA THR A 209 -13.61 12.33 2.53
C THR A 209 -14.54 11.60 1.56
N GLU A 210 -15.61 12.27 1.08
CA GLU A 210 -16.49 11.74 0.02
C GLU A 210 -15.81 11.74 -1.35
N GLU A 211 -14.82 12.60 -1.51
CA GLU A 211 -13.96 12.67 -2.68
C GLU A 211 -12.91 11.54 -2.68
N LYS A 212 -12.77 10.92 -3.85
CA LYS A 212 -11.73 9.94 -4.17
C LYS A 212 -10.36 10.62 -4.08
N THR A 213 -9.72 10.46 -2.92
CA THR A 213 -8.42 11.07 -2.63
C THR A 213 -7.37 10.00 -2.38
N VAL A 214 -6.18 10.23 -2.91
CA VAL A 214 -5.04 9.34 -2.67
C VAL A 214 -4.47 9.64 -1.30
N THR A 215 -4.40 8.60 -0.48
CA THR A 215 -3.83 8.65 0.86
C THR A 215 -2.38 8.22 0.82
N GLU A 216 -1.47 9.14 1.13
CA GLU A 216 -0.06 8.82 1.36
C GLU A 216 0.12 8.28 2.78
N VAL A 217 0.52 7.02 2.88
CA VAL A 217 0.92 6.37 4.13
C VAL A 217 2.44 6.43 4.23
N ARG A 218 2.93 7.16 5.23
CA ARG A 218 4.37 7.27 5.51
C ARG A 218 4.81 6.11 6.38
N ILE A 219 5.76 5.32 5.89
CA ILE A 219 6.28 4.18 6.66
C ILE A 219 7.12 4.72 7.82
N THR A 220 6.80 4.31 9.04
CA THR A 220 7.50 4.73 10.26
C THR A 220 8.31 3.60 10.92
N SER A 221 8.23 2.39 10.37
CA SER A 221 9.05 1.26 10.82
C SER A 221 10.55 1.55 10.60
N THR A 222 11.38 1.18 11.58
CA THR A 222 12.82 1.46 11.59
C THR A 222 13.51 0.97 10.32
N GLY A 223 14.28 1.86 9.67
CA GLY A 223 15.08 1.54 8.48
C GLY A 223 14.41 1.77 7.12
N ARG A 224 13.14 2.21 7.08
CA ARG A 224 12.38 2.42 5.82
C ARG A 224 11.62 3.76 5.78
N SER A 225 12.04 4.74 6.57
CA SER A 225 11.28 5.97 6.80
C SER A 225 11.10 6.90 5.59
N SER A 226 11.76 6.63 4.47
CA SER A 226 11.60 7.39 3.22
C SER A 226 10.60 6.76 2.24
N GLU A 227 10.23 5.49 2.44
CA GLU A 227 9.29 4.79 1.57
C GLU A 227 7.85 5.14 1.94
N LYS A 228 6.97 5.10 0.94
CA LYS A 228 5.56 5.48 1.05
C LYS A 228 4.69 4.39 0.45
N ILE A 229 3.53 4.16 1.05
CA ILE A 229 2.45 3.37 0.44
C ILE A 229 1.38 4.37 0.01
N TYR A 230 0.81 4.18 -1.18
CA TYR A 230 -0.30 5.01 -1.66
C TYR A 230 -1.57 4.17 -1.66
N LEU A 231 -2.62 4.67 -1.03
CA LEU A 231 -3.91 3.99 -0.94
C LEU A 231 -5.01 4.84 -1.56
N LEU A 232 -5.93 4.19 -2.26
CA LEU A 232 -7.19 4.77 -2.68
C LEU A 232 -8.31 3.97 -2.02
N PHE A 233 -8.99 4.59 -1.05
CA PHE A 233 -10.10 3.95 -0.35
C PHE A 233 -11.36 3.93 -1.21
N LYS A 234 -12.05 2.78 -1.21
CA LYS A 234 -13.37 2.62 -1.85
C LYS A 234 -14.44 2.70 -0.75
N LYS A 235 -15.51 3.42 -1.04
CA LYS A 235 -16.71 3.50 -0.18
C LYS A 235 -17.81 2.63 -0.76
#